data_AF-A0A2B8B220-F1
#
_entry.id   AF-A0A2B8B220-F1
#
_cell.length_a   1.000
_cell.length_b   1.000
_cell.length_c   1.000
_cell.angle_alpha   90.00
_cell.angle_beta   90.00
_cell.angle_gamma   90.00
#
_symmetry.space_group_name_H-M   'P 1'
#
loop_
_entity.id
_entity.type
_entity.pdbx_description
1 polymer ?
#
loop_
_entity_poly.entity_id
_entity_poly.type
_entity_poly.pdbx_seq_one_letter_code
_entity_poly.pdbx_strand_id
1 'polypeptide(L)'
;MGDGSAEPSVGELVAKVTADLRKLIGQEVELAKTEVRTEASRAGKAAGMFGGAGFAGYMVALFLSLAAVFGLANLMDPGWAALIVTAVWALIGGVMFLMGRARMREFSPKPEQTMETLKEDAQWARHPTNRTG
;
A
#
# COMPACT_ATOMS: atom_id res chain seq x y z
N MET A 1 -7.19 36.58 59.19
CA MET A 1 -7.42 35.41 58.32
C MET A 1 -6.11 35.06 57.64
N GLY A 2 -5.37 34.09 58.17
CA GLY A 2 -4.18 33.55 57.50
C GLY A 2 -4.61 32.32 56.72
N ASP A 3 -4.69 32.45 55.39
CA ASP A 3 -4.75 31.29 54.49
C ASP A 3 -3.38 30.62 54.56
N GLY A 4 -3.32 29.52 55.29
CA GLY A 4 -2.14 28.66 55.34
C GLY A 4 -2.03 27.94 54.00
N SER A 5 -1.11 28.41 53.17
CA SER A 5 -0.64 27.74 51.97
C SER A 5 -0.18 26.33 52.31
N ALA A 6 -1.10 25.37 52.25
CA ALA A 6 -0.82 23.96 52.40
C ALA A 6 0.02 23.52 51.20
N GLU A 7 1.28 23.14 51.43
CA GLU A 7 2.08 22.51 50.39
C GLU A 7 1.36 21.25 49.90
N PRO A 8 1.25 21.04 48.57
CA PRO A 8 0.56 19.89 48.04
C PRO A 8 1.18 18.62 48.59
N SER A 9 0.33 17.73 49.11
CA SER A 9 0.81 16.48 49.69
C SER A 9 1.46 15.60 48.61
N VAL A 10 2.38 14.71 48.99
CA VAL A 10 3.03 13.77 48.06
C VAL A 10 2.00 12.96 47.27
N GLY A 11 0.87 12.61 47.89
CA GLY A 11 -0.24 11.92 47.20
C GLY A 11 -0.90 12.76 46.10
N GLU A 12 -0.98 14.07 46.30
CA GLU A 12 -1.55 15.03 45.36
C GLU A 12 -0.63 15.26 44.15
N LEU A 13 0.68 15.30 44.37
CA LEU A 13 1.69 15.37 43.32
C LEU A 13 1.70 14.10 42.44
N VAL A 14 1.64 12.92 43.06
CA VAL A 14 1.58 11.64 42.35
C VAL A 14 0.27 11.53 41.54
N ALA A 15 -0.85 11.97 42.11
CA ALA A 15 -2.13 12.00 41.42
C ALA A 15 -2.09 12.92 40.18
N LYS A 16 -1.47 14.11 40.32
CA LYS A 16 -1.30 15.07 39.23
C LYS A 16 -0.42 14.53 38.10
N VAL A 17 0.75 13.97 38.43
CA VAL A 17 1.65 13.38 37.41
C VAL A 17 0.98 12.21 36.69
N THR A 18 0.22 11.38 37.40
CA THR A 18 -0.53 10.27 36.79
C THR A 18 -1.62 10.79 35.84
N ALA A 19 -2.30 11.88 36.21
CA ALA A 19 -3.29 12.54 35.36
C ALA A 19 -2.64 13.16 34.10
N ASP A 20 -1.49 13.81 34.25
CA ASP A 20 -0.74 14.41 33.14
C ASP A 20 -0.22 13.35 32.17
N LEU A 21 0.30 12.22 32.68
CA LEU A 21 0.71 11.08 31.85
C LEU A 21 -0.46 10.46 31.08
N ARG A 22 -1.62 10.27 31.74
CA ARG A 22 -2.85 9.80 31.06
C ARG A 22 -3.27 10.75 29.95
N LYS A 23 -3.13 12.06 30.17
CA LYS A 23 -3.42 13.09 29.16
C LYS A 23 -2.46 12.99 27.97
N LEU A 24 -1.16 12.87 28.20
CA LEU A 24 -0.16 12.73 27.14
C LEU A 24 -0.39 11.46 26.30
N ILE A 25 -0.63 10.32 26.95
CA ILE A 25 -0.91 9.06 26.25
C ILE A 25 -2.18 9.21 25.40
N GLY A 26 -3.23 9.86 25.93
CA GLY A 26 -4.44 10.15 25.16
C GLY A 26 -4.15 11.01 23.93
N GLN A 27 -3.29 12.02 24.07
CA GLN A 27 -2.89 12.91 22.96
C GLN A 27 -2.08 12.19 21.89
N GLU A 28 -1.12 11.35 22.26
CA GLU A 28 -0.34 10.54 21.30
C GLU A 28 -1.23 9.57 20.53
N VAL A 29 -2.20 8.94 21.20
CA VAL A 29 -3.18 8.07 20.54
C VAL A 29 -4.07 8.88 19.58
N GLU A 30 -4.49 10.07 19.97
CA GLU A 30 -5.30 10.96 19.11
C GLU A 30 -4.49 11.46 17.90
N LEU A 31 -3.22 11.79 18.10
CA LEU A 31 -2.30 12.19 17.05
C LEU A 31 -2.05 11.03 16.06
N ALA A 32 -1.70 9.85 16.57
CA ALA A 32 -1.48 8.66 15.74
C ALA A 32 -2.75 8.30 14.94
N LYS A 33 -3.94 8.36 15.56
CA LYS A 33 -5.21 8.17 14.84
C LYS A 33 -5.41 9.20 13.73
N THR A 34 -5.05 10.46 13.98
CA THR A 34 -5.20 11.55 13.02
C THR A 34 -4.23 11.39 11.85
N GLU A 35 -2.98 11.01 12.12
CA GLU A 35 -1.96 10.74 11.11
C GLU A 35 -2.38 9.57 10.23
N VAL A 36 -2.73 8.42 10.81
CA VAL A 36 -3.22 7.24 10.08
C VAL A 36 -4.45 7.58 9.24
N ARG A 37 -5.41 8.33 9.77
CA ARG A 37 -6.60 8.76 9.00
C ARG A 37 -6.22 9.65 7.82
N THR A 38 -5.26 10.56 8.02
CA THR A 38 -4.79 11.47 6.98
C THR A 38 -4.06 10.72 5.89
N GLU A 39 -3.17 9.80 6.25
CA GLU A 39 -2.46 8.93 5.31
C GLU A 39 -3.43 8.03 4.55
N ALA A 40 -4.35 7.35 5.24
CA ALA A 40 -5.37 6.52 4.62
C ALA A 40 -6.25 7.33 3.65
N SER A 41 -6.62 8.57 4.00
CA SER A 41 -7.36 9.45 3.10
C SER A 41 -6.56 9.83 1.86
N ARG A 42 -5.27 10.16 2.01
CA ARG A 42 -4.38 10.49 0.89
C ARG A 42 -4.20 9.28 -0.02
N ALA A 43 -3.91 8.11 0.54
CA ALA A 43 -3.79 6.86 -0.19
C ALA A 43 -5.09 6.50 -0.91
N GLY A 44 -6.24 6.64 -0.24
CA GLY A 44 -7.57 6.40 -0.83
C GLY A 44 -7.89 7.34 -2.00
N LYS A 45 -7.57 8.64 -1.86
CA LYS A 45 -7.71 9.61 -2.96
C LYS A 45 -6.79 9.27 -4.13
N ALA A 46 -5.53 8.94 -3.87
CA ALA A 46 -4.58 8.54 -4.90
C ALA A 46 -5.05 7.27 -5.63
N ALA A 47 -5.45 6.24 -4.89
CA ALA A 47 -6.02 5.01 -5.46
C ALA A 47 -7.27 5.29 -6.30
N GLY A 48 -8.16 6.17 -5.83
CA GLY A 48 -9.33 6.62 -6.58
C GLY A 48 -8.96 7.36 -7.88
N MET A 49 -7.97 8.25 -7.84
CA MET A 49 -7.46 8.96 -9.01
C MET A 49 -6.82 8.00 -10.02
N PHE A 50 -5.97 7.07 -9.58
CA PHE A 50 -5.37 6.06 -10.46
C PHE A 50 -6.41 5.10 -11.03
N GLY A 51 -7.41 4.70 -10.25
CA GLY A 51 -8.54 3.90 -10.73
C GLY A 51 -9.33 4.63 -11.80
N GLY A 52 -9.67 5.91 -11.55
CA GLY A 52 -10.36 6.76 -12.51
C GLY A 52 -9.55 7.00 -13.79
N ALA A 53 -8.25 7.27 -13.66
CA ALA A 53 -7.34 7.44 -14.80
C ALA A 53 -7.20 6.15 -15.61
N GLY A 54 -7.11 4.99 -14.95
CA GLY A 54 -7.09 3.69 -15.62
C GLY A 54 -8.38 3.43 -16.40
N PHE A 55 -9.54 3.70 -15.81
CA PHE A 55 -10.82 3.57 -16.50
C PHE A 55 -10.95 4.54 -17.69
N ALA A 56 -10.59 5.81 -17.49
CA ALA A 56 -10.60 6.81 -18.56
C ALA A 56 -9.65 6.41 -19.71
N GLY A 57 -8.45 5.94 -19.39
CA GLY A 57 -7.49 5.42 -20.37
C GLY A 57 -8.04 4.21 -21.14
N TYR A 58 -8.73 3.29 -20.46
CA TYR A 58 -9.41 2.17 -21.11
C TYR A 58 -10.53 2.63 -22.06
N MET A 59 -11.33 3.61 -21.67
CA MET A 59 -12.37 4.19 -22.54
C MET A 59 -11.77 4.88 -23.77
N VAL A 60 -10.68 5.62 -23.61
CA VAL A 60 -9.94 6.22 -24.74
C VAL A 60 -9.45 5.14 -25.69
N ALA A 61 -8.82 4.08 -25.17
CA ALA A 61 -8.35 2.95 -25.97
C ALA A 61 -9.49 2.27 -26.73
N LEU A 62 -10.65 2.07 -26.10
CA LEU A 62 -11.84 1.50 -26.71
C LEU A 62 -12.35 2.37 -27.87
N PHE A 63 -12.56 3.67 -27.64
CA PHE A 63 -13.05 4.57 -28.69
C PHE A 63 -12.05 4.76 -29.82
N LEU A 64 -10.75 4.80 -29.52
CA LEU A 64 -9.70 4.84 -30.54
C LEU A 64 -9.72 3.57 -31.40
N SER A 65 -9.99 2.41 -30.80
CA SER A 65 -10.12 1.14 -31.53
C SER A 65 -11.32 1.16 -32.46
N LEU A 66 -12.48 1.62 -31.98
CA LEU A 66 -13.67 1.78 -32.83
C LEU A 66 -13.43 2.76 -33.97
N ALA A 67 -12.82 3.91 -33.68
CA ALA A 67 -12.47 4.91 -34.68
C ALA A 67 -11.49 4.34 -35.72
N ALA A 68 -10.50 3.55 -35.31
CA ALA A 68 -9.57 2.89 -36.22
C ALA A 68 -10.27 1.85 -37.10
N VAL A 69 -11.15 1.02 -36.54
CA VAL A 69 -11.93 0.03 -37.32
C VAL A 69 -12.83 0.74 -38.32
N PHE A 70 -13.61 1.74 -37.91
CA PHE A 70 -14.47 2.48 -38.83
C PHE A 70 -13.69 3.28 -39.87
N GLY A 71 -12.56 3.87 -39.49
CA GLY A 71 -11.65 4.54 -40.41
C GLY A 71 -11.14 3.60 -41.50
N LEU A 72 -10.61 2.44 -41.11
CA LEU A 72 -10.13 1.40 -42.04
C LEU A 72 -11.27 0.79 -42.87
N ALA A 73 -12.46 0.64 -42.30
CA ALA A 73 -13.63 0.12 -43.00
C ALA A 73 -14.09 1.00 -44.19
N ASN A 74 -13.65 2.26 -44.27
CA ASN A 74 -13.85 3.08 -45.47
C ASN A 74 -12.96 2.67 -46.65
N LEU A 75 -11.89 1.90 -46.39
CA LEU A 75 -10.90 1.48 -47.39
C LEU A 75 -10.94 -0.02 -47.67
N MET A 76 -11.46 -0.83 -46.74
CA MET A 76 -11.51 -2.29 -46.84
C MET A 76 -12.73 -2.88 -46.13
N ASP A 77 -12.96 -4.19 -46.28
CA ASP A 77 -14.04 -4.88 -45.57
C ASP A 77 -13.90 -4.74 -44.04
N PRO A 78 -15.00 -4.48 -43.30
CA PRO A 78 -14.97 -4.27 -41.86
C PRO A 78 -14.34 -5.42 -41.06
N GLY A 79 -14.46 -6.66 -41.54
CA GLY A 79 -13.86 -7.83 -40.88
C GLY A 79 -12.34 -7.77 -40.89
N TRP A 80 -11.74 -7.40 -42.02
CA TRP A 80 -10.29 -7.22 -42.14
C TRP A 80 -9.79 -6.02 -41.34
N ALA A 81 -10.54 -4.91 -41.33
CA ALA A 81 -10.25 -3.76 -40.48
C ALA A 81 -10.20 -4.15 -38.99
N ALA A 82 -11.20 -4.88 -38.51
CA ALA A 82 -11.26 -5.36 -37.13
C ALA A 82 -10.11 -6.32 -36.79
N LEU A 83 -9.75 -7.23 -37.71
CA LEU A 83 -8.61 -8.13 -37.52
C LEU A 83 -7.28 -7.38 -37.38
N ILE A 84 -7.04 -6.35 -38.20
CA ILE A 84 -5.82 -5.53 -38.10
C ILE A 84 -5.73 -4.85 -36.74
N VAL A 85 -6.80 -4.18 -36.29
CA VAL A 85 -6.82 -3.49 -34.99
C VAL A 85 -6.65 -4.50 -33.84
N THR A 86 -7.24 -5.68 -33.96
CA THR A 86 -7.07 -6.78 -32.98
C THR A 86 -5.62 -7.26 -32.93
N ALA A 87 -4.96 -7.41 -34.07
CA ALA A 87 -3.54 -7.81 -34.13
C ALA A 87 -2.63 -6.78 -33.45
N VAL A 88 -2.92 -5.48 -33.60
CA VAL A 88 -2.20 -4.41 -32.89
C VAL A 88 -2.35 -4.55 -31.38
N TRP A 89 -3.56 -4.78 -30.87
CA TRP A 89 -3.79 -5.02 -29.43
C TRP A 89 -3.15 -6.30 -28.93
N ALA A 90 -3.15 -7.37 -29.73
CA ALA A 90 -2.47 -8.61 -29.39
C ALA A 90 -0.96 -8.40 -29.24
N LEU A 91 -0.35 -7.59 -30.11
CA LEU A 91 1.06 -7.21 -30.00
C LEU A 91 1.33 -6.40 -28.73
N ILE A 92 0.54 -5.35 -28.49
CA ILE A 92 0.66 -4.50 -27.30
C ILE A 92 0.51 -5.34 -26.02
N GLY A 93 -0.52 -6.18 -25.95
CA GLY A 93 -0.78 -7.08 -24.83
C GLY A 93 0.33 -8.12 -24.64
N GLY A 94 0.83 -8.70 -25.74
CA GLY A 94 1.95 -9.64 -25.72
C GLY A 94 3.23 -9.00 -25.16
N VAL A 95 3.58 -7.79 -25.60
CA VAL A 95 4.74 -7.06 -25.09
C VAL A 95 4.58 -6.74 -23.60
N MET A 96 3.42 -6.22 -23.18
CA MET A 96 3.16 -5.94 -21.77
C MET A 96 3.24 -7.20 -20.90
N PHE A 97 2.68 -8.31 -21.37
CA PHE A 97 2.77 -9.60 -20.67
C PHE A 97 4.22 -10.06 -20.51
N LEU A 98 5.04 -9.96 -21.56
CA LEU A 98 6.44 -10.34 -21.52
C LEU A 98 7.24 -9.44 -20.56
N MET A 99 7.02 -8.12 -20.60
CA MET A 99 7.66 -7.18 -19.68
C MET A 99 7.26 -7.44 -18.23
N GLY A 100 5.96 -7.64 -17.97
CA GLY A 100 5.46 -7.99 -16.63
C GLY A 100 6.06 -9.30 -16.13
N ARG A 101 6.13 -10.32 -16.98
CA ARG A 101 6.78 -11.60 -16.68
C ARG A 101 8.27 -11.45 -16.39
N ALA A 102 8.99 -10.63 -17.15
CA ALA A 102 10.41 -10.36 -16.92
C ALA A 102 10.62 -9.67 -15.57
N ARG A 103 9.81 -8.66 -15.26
CA ARG A 103 9.88 -7.93 -14.00
C ARG A 103 9.58 -8.81 -12.78
N MET A 104 8.58 -9.68 -12.88
CA MET A 104 8.29 -10.66 -11.83
C MET A 104 9.41 -11.70 -11.63
N ARG A 105 10.20 -11.99 -12.67
CA ARG A 105 11.35 -12.90 -12.56
C ARG A 105 12.56 -12.26 -11.90
N GLU A 106 12.79 -10.96 -12.13
CA GLU A 106 13.82 -10.16 -11.44
C GLU A 106 13.53 -10.06 -9.95
N PHE A 107 12.27 -9.86 -9.56
CA PHE A 107 11.83 -9.95 -8.19
C PHE A 107 11.50 -11.40 -7.83
N SER A 108 12.50 -12.28 -7.72
CA SER A 108 12.30 -13.54 -7.00
C SER A 108 12.16 -13.21 -5.51
N PRO A 109 10.98 -13.32 -4.87
CA PRO A 109 10.86 -13.14 -3.44
C PRO A 109 11.27 -14.45 -2.77
N LYS A 110 12.52 -14.86 -2.96
CA LYS A 110 13.18 -15.67 -1.95
C LYS A 110 13.90 -14.65 -1.09
N PRO A 111 13.33 -14.20 0.03
CA PRO A 111 14.12 -13.53 1.02
C PRO A 111 15.08 -14.59 1.57
N GLU A 112 16.20 -14.80 0.89
CA GLU A 112 17.20 -15.81 1.26
C GLU A 112 17.64 -15.59 2.70
N GLN A 113 17.77 -14.32 3.09
CA GLN A 113 18.08 -13.89 4.44
C GLN A 113 16.95 -14.22 5.44
N THR A 114 15.69 -13.89 5.16
CA THR A 114 14.57 -14.21 6.08
C THR A 114 14.34 -15.71 6.20
N MET A 115 14.59 -16.47 5.14
CA MET A 115 14.52 -17.94 5.17
C MET A 115 15.65 -18.56 6.01
N GLU A 116 16.84 -17.97 6.04
CA GLU A 116 17.93 -18.38 6.94
C GLU A 116 17.62 -18.04 8.39
N THR A 117 17.19 -16.80 8.69
CA THR A 117 16.86 -16.40 10.07
C THR A 117 15.73 -17.24 10.66
N LEU A 118 14.68 -17.52 9.86
CA LEU A 118 13.58 -18.41 10.30
C LEU A 118 14.02 -19.87 10.49
N LYS A 119 15.05 -20.33 9.77
CA LYS A 119 15.63 -21.68 9.98
C LYS A 119 16.51 -21.73 11.23
N GLU A 120 17.30 -20.69 11.48
CA GLU A 120 18.12 -20.56 12.69
C GLU A 120 17.25 -20.46 13.95
N ASP A 121 16.19 -19.63 13.91
CA ASP A 121 15.22 -19.50 15.00
C ASP A 121 14.49 -20.83 15.27
N ALA A 122 14.11 -21.55 14.21
CA ALA A 122 13.48 -22.87 14.34
C ALA A 122 14.45 -23.95 14.86
N GLN A 123 15.75 -23.86 14.53
CA GLN A 123 16.77 -24.75 15.07
C GLN A 123 17.05 -24.45 16.55
N TRP A 124 17.11 -23.17 16.93
CA TRP A 124 17.30 -22.75 18.32
C TRP A 124 16.11 -23.14 19.21
N ALA A 125 14.88 -22.99 18.71
CA ALA A 125 13.67 -23.43 19.41
C ALA A 125 13.59 -24.96 19.58
N ARG A 126 14.22 -25.74 18.71
CA ARG A 126 14.31 -27.20 18.83
C ARG A 126 15.37 -27.65 19.84
N HIS A 127 16.39 -26.82 20.12
CA HIS A 127 17.47 -27.14 21.05
C HIS A 127 17.67 -26.00 22.06
N PRO A 128 16.74 -25.81 23.02
CA PRO A 128 16.93 -24.85 24.10
C PRO A 128 18.05 -25.36 25.04
N THR A 129 19.30 -25.04 24.72
CA THR A 129 20.41 -25.30 25.64
C THR A 129 20.29 -24.33 26.80
N ASN A 130 19.92 -24.86 27.96
CA ASN A 130 19.74 -24.14 29.20
C ASN A 130 21.08 -23.51 29.63
N ARG A 131 21.26 -22.21 29.42
CA ARG A 131 22.46 -21.49 29.86
C ARG A 131 22.27 -21.06 31.32
N THR A 132 22.55 -21.99 32.24
CA THR A 132 22.87 -21.66 33.62
C THR A 132 24.35 -21.36 33.74
N GLY A 133 24.67 -20.15 34.22
CA GLY A 133 26.00 -19.69 34.59
C GLY A 133 25.88 -18.30 35.17
#